data_AF-A0A151R7M2-F1
#
_entry.id   AF-A0A151R7M2-F1
#
_cell.length_a   1.000
_cell.length_b   1.000
_cell.length_c   1.000
_cell.angle_alpha   90.00
_cell.angle_beta   90.00
_cell.angle_gamma   90.00
#
_symmetry.space_group_name_H-M   'P 1'
#
loop_
_entity.id
_entity.type
_entity.pdbx_description
1 polymer ?
#
loop_
_entity_poly.entity_id
_entity_poly.type
_entity_poly.pdbx_seq_one_letter_code
_entity_poly.pdbx_strand_id
1 'polypeptide(L)'
;MDILGPFLMAKGQCKFLLVAVDYFTKWIEVEPLATITAHNVQKFLWKNTITRFGIPHAIVTDNGLQFTDQKLNKFLQDLGVKHRFTSVEHPQSNGQAEAANKVILSKLKKRLGAAKGAWAEELSEVLWAYRCTPQSTTQETPF
;
A
#
# COMPACT_ATOMS: atom_id res chain seq x y z
N MET A 1 -3.85 1.75 -2.90
CA MET A 1 -3.13 2.01 -1.65
C MET A 1 -4.10 1.77 -0.51
N ASP A 2 -3.64 1.11 0.54
CA ASP A 2 -4.45 0.60 1.64
C ASP A 2 -3.66 0.63 2.95
N ILE A 3 -4.34 0.49 4.08
CA ILE A 3 -3.73 0.44 5.41
C ILE A 3 -4.05 -0.90 6.08
N LEU A 4 -3.00 -1.60 6.49
CA LEU A 4 -3.14 -2.85 7.25
C LEU A 4 -2.91 -2.59 8.74
N GLY A 5 -3.77 -3.18 9.57
CA GLY A 5 -3.61 -3.19 11.03
C GLY A 5 -4.94 -3.10 11.77
N PRO A 6 -4.91 -2.79 13.08
CA PRO A 6 -3.69 -2.71 13.88
C PRO A 6 -2.99 -4.08 14.01
N PHE A 7 -1.66 -4.09 14.04
CA PHE A 7 -0.80 -5.21 14.43
C PHE A 7 -0.43 -5.08 15.92
N LEU A 8 0.23 -6.11 16.49
CA LEU A 8 0.89 -5.96 17.78
C LEU A 8 1.91 -4.82 17.71
N MET A 9 2.04 -4.06 18.80
CA MET A 9 2.94 -2.91 18.81
C MET A 9 4.38 -3.35 18.59
N ALA A 10 5.01 -2.83 17.54
CA ALA A 10 6.42 -3.03 17.22
C ALA A 10 7.26 -1.83 17.67
N LYS A 11 8.56 -1.91 17.41
CA LYS A 11 9.52 -0.82 17.65
C LYS A 11 9.03 0.49 17.05
N GLY A 12 9.24 1.59 17.78
CA GLY A 12 8.76 2.92 17.38
C GLY A 12 7.24 3.10 17.49
N GLN A 13 6.56 2.27 18.30
CA GLN A 13 5.10 2.28 18.49
C GLN A 13 4.31 2.01 17.19
N CYS A 14 4.97 1.45 16.18
CA CYS A 14 4.34 1.11 14.92
C CYS A 14 3.29 0.03 15.15
N LYS A 15 2.11 0.23 14.57
CA LYS A 15 0.99 -0.73 14.63
C LYS A 15 0.20 -0.81 13.34
N PHE A 16 0.53 0.02 12.35
CA PHE A 16 -0.10 0.00 11.03
C PHE A 16 0.95 -0.12 9.94
N LEU A 17 0.51 -0.56 8.76
CA LEU A 17 1.30 -0.53 7.53
C LEU A 17 0.53 0.28 6.50
N LEU A 18 1.16 1.30 5.93
CA LEU A 18 0.66 1.93 4.71
C LEU A 18 1.26 1.17 3.51
N VAL A 19 0.39 0.71 2.61
CA VAL A 19 0.78 -0.16 1.50
C VAL A 19 0.32 0.42 0.17
N ALA A 20 1.25 0.56 -0.78
CA ALA A 20 0.93 0.79 -2.19
C ALA A 20 1.35 -0.42 -3.02
N VAL A 21 0.45 -0.86 -3.88
CA VAL A 21 0.69 -1.94 -4.84
C VAL A 21 0.62 -1.31 -6.22
N ASP A 22 1.71 -1.41 -6.98
CA ASP A 22 1.71 -1.06 -8.39
C ASP A 22 0.80 -2.04 -9.14
N TYR A 23 -0.07 -1.46 -9.97
CA TYR A 23 -1.14 -2.21 -10.59
C TYR A 23 -0.63 -3.23 -11.61
N PHE A 24 0.42 -2.88 -12.35
CA PHE A 24 0.92 -3.65 -13.49
C PHE A 24 1.94 -4.70 -13.07
N THR A 25 3.00 -4.24 -12.41
CA THR A 25 4.15 -5.07 -11.98
C THR A 25 3.85 -5.89 -10.73
N LYS A 26 2.78 -5.52 -10.00
CA LYS A 26 2.49 -6.02 -8.65
C LYS A 26 3.60 -5.70 -7.64
N TRP A 27 4.45 -4.72 -7.93
CA TRP A 27 5.43 -4.22 -6.97
C TRP A 27 4.73 -3.64 -5.74
N ILE A 28 5.24 -3.94 -4.54
CA ILE A 28 4.68 -3.41 -3.28
C ILE A 28 5.68 -2.47 -2.62
N GLU A 29 5.21 -1.27 -2.27
CA GLU A 29 5.84 -0.40 -1.29
C GLU A 29 5.07 -0.43 0.03
N VAL A 30 5.80 -0.51 1.15
CA VAL A 30 5.22 -0.58 2.49
C VAL A 30 6.01 0.29 3.46
N GLU A 31 5.30 1.05 4.30
CA GLU A 31 5.90 1.80 5.40
C GLU A 31 5.16 1.53 6.72
N PRO A 32 5.88 1.18 7.80
CA PRO A 32 5.30 1.04 9.12
C PRO A 32 4.92 2.41 9.71
N LEU A 33 3.73 2.50 10.31
CA LEU A 33 3.21 3.72 10.91
C LEU A 33 2.76 3.49 12.36
N ALA A 34 3.10 4.43 13.24
CA ALA A 34 2.53 4.53 14.58
C ALA A 34 1.11 5.12 14.54
N THR A 35 0.89 6.11 13.66
CA THR A 35 -0.38 6.82 13.48
C THR A 35 -0.74 6.96 12.01
N ILE A 36 -2.03 6.89 11.72
CA ILE A 36 -2.59 7.06 10.37
C ILE A 36 -2.95 8.53 10.21
N THR A 37 -2.24 9.25 9.35
CA THR A 37 -2.51 10.66 9.05
C THR A 37 -2.32 10.92 7.56
N ALA A 38 -3.01 11.92 7.01
CA ALA A 38 -2.81 12.36 5.63
C ALA A 38 -1.37 12.82 5.37
N HIS A 39 -0.72 13.43 6.38
CA HIS A 39 0.69 13.82 6.30
C HIS A 39 1.62 12.62 6.09
N ASN A 40 1.41 11.53 6.85
CA ASN A 40 2.19 10.30 6.68
C ASN A 40 1.94 9.67 5.30
N VAL A 41 0.69 9.72 4.80
CA VAL A 41 0.37 9.26 3.44
C VAL A 41 1.10 10.08 2.38
N GLN A 42 1.08 11.41 2.48
CA GLN A 42 1.77 12.28 1.54
C GLN A 42 3.29 12.03 1.54
N LYS A 43 3.88 11.89 2.73
CA LYS A 43 5.32 11.60 2.89
C LYS A 43 5.69 10.26 2.24
N PHE A 44 4.87 9.22 2.48
CA PHE A 44 5.05 7.91 1.86
C PHE A 44 4.98 7.99 0.33
N LEU A 45 3.98 8.67 -0.22
CA LEU A 45 3.82 8.81 -1.67
C LEU A 45 5.00 9.55 -2.30
N TRP A 46 5.47 10.62 -1.68
CA TRP A 46 6.63 11.35 -2.18
C TRP A 46 7.90 10.48 -2.18
N LYS A 47 8.20 9.87 -1.02
CA LYS A 47 9.46 9.14 -0.80
C LYS A 47 9.50 7.79 -1.51
N ASN A 48 8.44 7.00 -1.42
CA ASN A 48 8.48 5.60 -1.84
C ASN A 48 7.87 5.38 -3.23
N THR A 49 7.01 6.30 -3.70
CA THR A 49 6.38 6.20 -5.02
C THR A 49 6.99 7.21 -6.01
N ILE A 50 6.81 8.51 -5.77
CA ILE A 50 7.10 9.56 -6.76
C ILE A 50 8.59 9.67 -7.05
N THR A 51 9.42 9.79 -6.02
CA THR A 51 10.88 9.93 -6.20
C THR A 51 11.56 8.65 -6.67
N ARG A 52 10.87 7.49 -6.58
CA ARG A 52 11.40 6.19 -6.97
C ARG A 52 10.99 5.75 -8.36
N PHE A 53 9.71 5.93 -8.71
CA PHE A 53 9.12 5.41 -9.95
C PHE A 53 8.61 6.53 -10.87
N GLY A 54 8.63 7.78 -10.42
CA GLY A 54 8.01 8.90 -11.11
C GLY A 54 6.55 9.12 -10.72
N ILE A 55 5.91 10.07 -11.37
CA ILE A 55 4.53 10.48 -11.07
C ILE A 55 3.56 9.42 -11.64
N PRO A 56 2.75 8.75 -10.79
CA PRO A 56 1.79 7.76 -11.26
C PRO A 56 0.64 8.43 -12.01
N HIS A 57 0.06 7.73 -12.99
CA HIS A 57 -1.14 8.22 -13.70
C HIS A 57 -2.34 8.40 -12.76
N ALA A 58 -2.55 7.44 -11.86
CA ALA A 58 -3.65 7.44 -10.91
C ALA A 58 -3.26 6.73 -9.62
N ILE A 59 -3.87 7.17 -8.52
CA ILE A 59 -3.82 6.49 -7.22
C ILE A 59 -5.25 6.08 -6.87
N VAL A 60 -5.41 4.84 -6.42
CA VAL A 60 -6.70 4.31 -5.98
C VAL A 60 -6.64 4.02 -4.48
N THR A 61 -7.56 4.56 -3.69
CA THR A 61 -7.67 4.33 -2.23
C THR A 61 -9.12 4.07 -1.82
N ASP A 62 -9.33 3.60 -0.59
CA ASP A 62 -10.65 3.64 0.03
C ASP A 62 -11.03 5.08 0.45
N ASN A 63 -12.25 5.24 0.98
CA ASN A 63 -12.77 6.52 1.48
C ASN A 63 -12.30 6.86 2.91
N GLY A 64 -11.18 6.29 3.38
CA GLY A 64 -10.61 6.61 4.68
C GLY A 64 -10.26 8.10 4.80
N LEU A 65 -10.47 8.68 6.00
CA LEU A 65 -10.28 10.11 6.27
C LEU A 65 -8.87 10.61 5.91
N GLN A 66 -7.86 9.77 6.08
CA GLN A 66 -6.48 10.07 5.70
C GLN A 66 -6.27 10.24 4.19
N PHE A 67 -7.15 9.66 3.36
CA PHE A 67 -7.09 9.74 1.91
C PHE A 67 -8.01 10.82 1.34
N THR A 68 -9.11 11.14 2.05
CA THR A 68 -10.04 12.21 1.64
C THR A 68 -9.60 13.61 2.10
N ASP A 69 -8.44 13.73 2.76
CA ASP A 69 -7.87 15.01 3.19
C ASP A 69 -7.64 15.99 2.03
N GLN A 70 -8.02 17.25 2.24
CA GLN A 70 -7.95 18.28 1.20
C GLN A 70 -6.52 18.63 0.78
N LYS A 71 -5.57 18.65 1.71
CA LYS A 71 -4.17 18.99 1.41
C LYS A 71 -3.51 17.87 0.60
N LEU A 72 -3.77 16.62 0.97
CA LEU A 72 -3.33 15.46 0.20
C LEU A 72 -3.91 15.49 -1.22
N ASN A 73 -5.21 15.72 -1.36
CA ASN A 73 -5.87 15.79 -2.67
C ASN A 73 -5.30 16.93 -3.54
N LYS A 74 -5.06 18.10 -2.95
CA LYS A 74 -4.42 19.22 -3.65
C LYS A 74 -3.00 18.87 -4.11
N PHE A 75 -2.20 18.25 -3.24
CA PHE A 75 -0.85 17.78 -3.59
C PHE A 75 -0.87 16.82 -4.79
N LEU A 76 -1.80 15.86 -4.82
CA LEU A 76 -1.95 14.94 -5.94
C LEU A 76 -2.39 15.67 -7.22
N GLN A 77 -3.32 16.61 -7.10
CA GLN A 77 -3.80 17.42 -8.22
C GLN A 77 -2.70 18.29 -8.82
N ASP A 78 -1.87 18.94 -7.99
CA ASP A 78 -0.76 19.79 -8.43
C ASP A 78 0.30 18.98 -9.20
N LEU A 79 0.42 17.68 -8.91
CA LEU A 79 1.26 16.73 -9.66
C LEU A 79 0.56 16.11 -10.89
N GLY A 80 -0.72 16.42 -11.13
CA GLY A 80 -1.49 15.84 -12.22
C GLY A 80 -1.92 14.38 -11.99
N VAL A 81 -1.84 13.88 -10.75
CA VAL A 81 -2.23 12.52 -10.40
C VAL A 81 -3.75 12.43 -10.26
N LYS A 82 -4.38 11.47 -10.95
CA LYS A 82 -5.81 11.19 -10.78
C LYS A 82 -6.05 10.40 -9.51
N HIS A 83 -6.59 11.04 -8.47
CA HIS A 83 -6.99 10.33 -7.26
C HIS A 83 -8.40 9.75 -7.42
N ARG A 84 -8.53 8.43 -7.25
CA ARG A 84 -9.79 7.69 -7.39
C ARG A 84 -10.11 6.98 -6.09
N PHE A 85 -11.33 7.14 -5.62
CA PHE A 85 -11.83 6.41 -4.46
C PHE A 85 -12.54 5.13 -4.92
N THR A 86 -12.28 4.01 -4.25
CA THR A 86 -13.03 2.77 -4.48
C THR A 86 -14.47 2.97 -4.01
N SER A 87 -15.45 2.70 -4.86
CA SER A 87 -16.86 2.64 -4.43
C SER A 87 -17.11 1.33 -3.67
N VAL A 88 -18.08 1.35 -2.75
CA VAL A 88 -18.45 0.15 -1.98
C VAL A 88 -19.23 -0.86 -2.85
N GLU A 89 -19.72 -0.46 -4.03
CA GLU A 89 -20.83 -1.16 -4.71
C GLU A 89 -20.63 -1.56 -6.19
N HIS A 90 -19.52 -1.23 -6.88
CA HIS A 90 -19.39 -1.54 -8.32
C HIS A 90 -18.07 -2.23 -8.75
N PRO A 91 -18.01 -3.58 -8.78
CA PRO A 91 -16.82 -4.36 -9.14
C PRO A 91 -16.46 -4.43 -10.64
N GLN A 92 -17.27 -3.83 -11.52
CA GLN A 92 -17.44 -4.32 -12.90
C GLN A 92 -16.25 -4.12 -13.87
N SER A 93 -15.23 -3.33 -13.54
CA SER A 93 -14.08 -3.12 -14.44
C SER A 93 -12.70 -3.36 -13.82
N ASN A 94 -12.59 -3.43 -12.49
CA ASN A 94 -11.31 -3.56 -11.78
C ASN A 94 -11.28 -4.72 -10.76
N GLY A 95 -12.37 -5.48 -10.64
CA GLY A 95 -12.56 -6.46 -9.57
C GLY A 95 -11.50 -7.56 -9.52
N GLN A 96 -10.91 -7.97 -10.65
CA GLN A 96 -9.84 -8.99 -10.66
C GLN A 96 -8.55 -8.48 -10.01
N ALA A 97 -8.14 -7.26 -10.34
CA ALA A 97 -6.94 -6.67 -9.75
C ALA A 97 -7.17 -6.29 -8.28
N GLU A 98 -8.37 -5.86 -7.93
CA GLU A 98 -8.76 -5.63 -6.53
C GLU A 98 -8.75 -6.93 -5.73
N ALA A 99 -9.26 -8.03 -6.29
CA ALA A 99 -9.19 -9.35 -5.66
C ALA A 99 -7.74 -9.82 -5.51
N ALA A 100 -6.90 -9.64 -6.53
CA ALA A 100 -5.47 -9.96 -6.46
C ALA A 100 -4.77 -9.15 -5.36
N ASN A 101 -4.98 -7.83 -5.33
CA ASN A 101 -4.43 -6.96 -4.30
C ASN A 101 -4.90 -7.38 -2.90
N LYS A 102 -6.19 -7.72 -2.73
CA LYS A 102 -6.74 -8.21 -1.46
C LYS A 102 -6.07 -9.51 -1.01
N VAL A 103 -5.82 -10.45 -1.92
CA VAL A 103 -5.09 -11.70 -1.62
C VAL A 103 -3.65 -11.41 -1.19
N ILE A 104 -2.96 -10.52 -1.92
CA ILE A 104 -1.59 -10.10 -1.63
C ILE A 104 -1.51 -9.47 -0.23
N LEU A 105 -2.36 -8.49 0.05
CA LEU A 105 -2.41 -7.78 1.33
C LEU A 105 -2.78 -8.71 2.49
N SER A 106 -3.70 -9.66 2.26
CA SER A 106 -4.06 -10.69 3.26
C SER A 106 -2.88 -11.61 3.59
N LYS A 107 -2.14 -12.07 2.59
CA LYS A 107 -0.93 -12.88 2.77
C LYS A 107 0.14 -12.10 3.55
N LEU A 108 0.38 -10.85 3.17
CA LEU A 108 1.32 -9.96 3.85
C LEU A 108 0.94 -9.76 5.32
N LYS A 109 -0.33 -9.43 5.59
CA LYS A 109 -0.87 -9.28 6.95
C LYS A 109 -0.70 -10.56 7.78
N LYS A 110 -0.96 -11.73 7.19
CA LYS A 110 -0.81 -13.02 7.88
C LYS A 110 0.65 -13.32 8.21
N ARG A 111 1.58 -13.11 7.27
CA ARG A 111 3.02 -13.35 7.47
C ARG A 111 3.57 -12.45 8.57
N LEU A 112 3.32 -11.14 8.47
CA LEU A 112 3.79 -10.17 9.46
C LEU A 112 3.10 -10.35 10.82
N GLY A 113 1.82 -10.76 10.84
CA GLY A 113 1.13 -11.07 12.09
C GLY A 113 1.75 -12.25 12.86
N ALA A 114 2.37 -13.21 12.16
CA ALA A 114 3.06 -14.34 12.80
C ALA A 114 4.34 -13.92 13.53
N ALA A 115 5.00 -12.84 13.07
CA ALA A 115 6.20 -12.26 13.67
C ALA A 115 5.94 -11.51 14.99
N LYS A 116 4.67 -11.30 15.38
CA LYS A 116 4.26 -10.57 16.60
C LYS A 116 5.01 -9.24 16.72
N GLY A 117 5.58 -8.89 17.87
CA GLY A 117 6.25 -7.60 18.08
C GLY A 117 7.47 -7.33 17.18
N ALA A 118 8.02 -8.35 16.51
CA ALA A 118 9.16 -8.24 15.60
C ALA A 118 8.76 -7.93 14.14
N TRP A 119 7.46 -7.81 13.84
CA TRP A 119 6.98 -7.69 12.46
C TRP A 119 7.60 -6.53 11.67
N ALA A 120 7.95 -5.42 12.33
CA ALA A 120 8.55 -4.27 11.67
C ALA A 120 10.00 -4.53 11.22
N GLU A 121 10.71 -5.42 11.93
CA GLU A 121 12.09 -5.81 11.65
C GLU A 121 12.13 -6.87 10.53
N GLU A 122 11.14 -7.77 10.48
CA GLU A 122 11.00 -8.77 9.41
C GLU A 122 10.44 -8.20 8.09
N LEU A 123 9.97 -6.95 8.09
CA LEU A 123 9.29 -6.36 6.94
C LEU A 123 10.13 -6.40 5.67
N SER A 124 11.43 -6.09 5.75
CA SER A 124 12.34 -6.11 4.60
C SER A 124 12.48 -7.49 3.98
N GLU A 125 12.63 -8.53 4.81
CA GLU A 125 12.76 -9.92 4.37
C GLU A 125 11.47 -10.43 3.72
N VAL A 126 10.31 -10.13 4.32
CA VAL A 126 9.01 -10.51 3.78
C VAL A 126 8.75 -9.82 2.44
N LEU A 127 9.10 -8.54 2.30
CA LEU A 127 8.96 -7.81 1.03
C LEU A 127 9.92 -8.34 -0.04
N TRP A 128 11.16 -8.63 0.32
CA TRP A 128 12.13 -9.22 -0.60
C TRP A 128 11.63 -10.57 -1.13
N ALA A 129 11.23 -11.47 -0.22
CA ALA A 129 10.69 -12.78 -0.59
C ALA A 129 9.46 -12.65 -1.53
N TYR A 130 8.57 -11.69 -1.24
CA TYR A 130 7.43 -11.41 -2.12
C TYR A 130 7.86 -10.94 -3.51
N ARG A 131 8.79 -9.96 -3.59
CA ARG A 131 9.26 -9.38 -4.85
C ARG A 131 10.02 -10.38 -5.72
N CYS A 132 10.60 -11.41 -5.11
CA CYS A 132 11.26 -12.50 -5.82
C CYS A 132 10.36 -13.73 -6.06
N THR A 133 9.07 -13.67 -5.71
CA THR A 133 8.11 -14.76 -5.95
C THR A 133 7.23 -14.44 -7.16
N PRO A 134 7.11 -15.36 -8.15
CA PRO A 134 6.22 -15.17 -9.28
C PRO A 134 4.76 -14.93 -8.85
N GLN A 135 4.13 -13.90 -9.41
CA GLN A 135 2.73 -13.60 -9.10
C GLN A 135 1.81 -14.41 -10.00
N SER A 136 0.76 -15.02 -9.43
CA SER A 136 -0.17 -15.83 -10.21
C SER A 136 -0.86 -15.07 -11.36
N THR A 137 -0.94 -13.75 -11.26
CA THR A 137 -1.56 -12.89 -12.28
C THR A 137 -0.63 -12.54 -13.45
N THR A 138 0.68 -12.48 -13.22
CA THR A 138 1.66 -12.09 -14.25
C THR A 138 2.52 -13.26 -14.70
N GLN A 139 2.58 -14.34 -13.90
CA GLN A 139 3.53 -15.45 -14.02
C GLN A 139 5.00 -15.04 -13.92
N GLU A 140 5.26 -13.78 -13.54
CA GLU A 140 6.58 -13.17 -13.43
C GLU A 140 6.81 -12.65 -12.01
N THR A 141 8.07 -12.46 -11.64
CA THR A 141 8.46 -11.78 -10.40
C THR A 141 8.26 -10.26 -10.55
N PRO A 142 7.87 -9.55 -9.48
CA PRO A 142 7.90 -8.09 -9.48
C PRO A 142 9.31 -7.47 -9.63
N PHE A 143 10.35 -8.20 -9.20
CA PHE A 143 11.77 -7.85 -9.41
C PHE A 143 12.23 -8.35 -10.78
#